data_AF-A0A7W1CUS8-F1
#
_entry.id   AF-A0A7W1CUS8-F1
#
_cell.length_a   1.000
_cell.length_b   1.000
_cell.length_c   1.000
_cell.angle_alpha   90.00
_cell.angle_beta   90.00
_cell.angle_gamma   90.00
#
_symmetry.space_group_name_H-M   'P 1'
#
loop_
_entity.id
_entity.type
_entity.pdbx_description
1 polymer ?
#
loop_
_entity_poly.entity_id
_entity_poly.type
_entity_poly.pdbx_seq_one_letter_code
_entity_poly.pdbx_strand_id
1 'polypeptide(L)'
;VGPSLTQFGVAGALADPTLELRNGDGTLVQNNDNWNDTENKTELVATGLQPGNDLESAVFASLPAGAYTAIVAGKNGTAGVGLVEVYRLP
;
A
#
# COMPACT_ATOMS: atom_id res chain seq x y z
N VAL A 1 -1.24 4.60 -1.81
CA VAL A 1 -2.01 5.86 -1.65
C VAL A 1 -2.70 6.20 -2.97
N GLY A 2 -3.98 6.58 -2.92
CA GLY A 2 -4.83 6.85 -4.08
C GLY A 2 -5.78 8.02 -3.79
N PRO A 3 -6.94 7.82 -3.13
CA PRO A 3 -7.90 8.88 -2.84
C PRO A 3 -7.30 10.11 -2.15
N SER A 4 -6.33 9.93 -1.26
CA SER A 4 -5.65 11.03 -0.55
C SER A 4 -4.77 11.89 -1.47
N LEU A 5 -4.59 11.53 -2.74
CA LEU A 5 -3.88 12.36 -3.73
C LEU A 5 -4.77 13.48 -4.30
N THR A 6 -6.10 13.32 -4.24
CA THR A 6 -7.05 14.29 -4.80
C THR A 6 -7.00 15.65 -4.10
N GLN A 7 -6.78 15.67 -2.78
CA GLN A 7 -6.57 16.90 -1.99
C GLN A 7 -5.31 17.67 -2.40
N PHE A 8 -4.36 17.03 -3.08
CA PHE A 8 -3.16 17.66 -3.63
C PHE A 8 -3.30 18.06 -5.10
N GLY A 9 -4.51 17.96 -5.68
CA GLY A 9 -4.80 18.33 -7.06
C GLY A 9 -4.38 17.28 -8.10
N VAL A 10 -4.06 16.06 -7.67
CA VAL A 10 -3.75 14.95 -8.60
C VAL A 10 -5.04 14.48 -9.27
N ALA A 11 -5.20 14.83 -10.54
CA ALA A 11 -6.32 14.36 -11.35
C ALA A 11 -6.18 12.86 -11.68
N GLY A 12 -7.30 12.13 -11.65
CA GLY A 12 -7.33 10.71 -12.01
C GLY A 12 -6.61 9.80 -11.02
N ALA A 13 -6.52 10.19 -9.75
CA ALA A 13 -6.01 9.30 -8.71
C ALA A 13 -6.83 8.01 -8.62
N LEU A 14 -6.17 6.89 -8.30
CA LEU A 14 -6.85 5.62 -8.04
C LEU A 14 -7.87 5.82 -6.90
N ALA A 15 -9.12 5.41 -7.15
CA ALA A 15 -10.20 5.53 -6.18
C ALA A 15 -10.16 4.43 -5.10
N ASP A 16 -9.57 3.28 -5.43
CA ASP A 16 -9.47 2.12 -4.54
C ASP A 16 -8.19 1.34 -4.91
N PRO A 17 -7.01 1.76 -4.39
CA PRO A 17 -5.72 1.15 -4.71
C PRO A 17 -5.43 -0.12 -3.88
N THR A 18 -5.13 -1.23 -4.55
CA THR A 18 -4.57 -2.44 -3.95
C THR A 18 -3.04 -2.44 -3.99
N LEU A 19 -2.43 -3.16 -3.05
CA LEU A 19 -0.98 -3.33 -2.93
C LEU A 19 -0.63 -4.81 -2.82
N GLU A 20 0.28 -5.29 -3.66
CA GLU A 20 0.96 -6.57 -3.49
C GLU A 20 2.45 -6.35 -3.17
N LEU A 21 2.97 -7.13 -2.25
CA LEU A 21 4.39 -7.27 -1.99
C LEU A 21 4.85 -8.64 -2.46
N ARG A 22 5.84 -8.68 -3.35
CA ARG A 22 6.44 -9.91 -3.89
C ARG A 22 7.92 -10.00 -3.56
N ASN A 23 8.42 -11.21 -3.32
CA ASN A 23 9.85 -11.45 -3.11
C ASN A 23 10.62 -11.52 -4.44
N GLY A 24 11.94 -11.74 -4.36
CA GLY A 24 12.82 -11.81 -5.54
C GLY A 24 12.47 -12.90 -6.55
N ASP A 25 11.77 -13.96 -6.11
CA ASP A 25 11.29 -15.05 -6.98
C ASP A 25 9.90 -14.74 -7.57
N GLY A 26 9.32 -13.57 -7.27
CA GLY A 26 7.97 -13.18 -7.67
C GLY A 26 6.86 -13.81 -6.83
N THR A 27 7.19 -14.53 -5.76
CA THR A 27 6.21 -15.13 -4.85
C THR A 27 5.50 -14.03 -4.06
N LEU A 28 4.17 -14.15 -3.94
CA LEU A 28 3.39 -13.23 -3.12
C LEU A 28 3.76 -13.39 -1.64
N VAL A 29 4.20 -12.30 -1.03
CA VAL A 29 4.52 -12.23 0.41
C VAL A 29 3.30 -11.75 1.17
N GLN A 30 2.67 -10.68 0.70
CA GLN A 30 1.50 -10.08 1.32
C GLN A 30 0.73 -9.26 0.28
N ASN A 31 -0.58 -9.17 0.42
CA ASN A 31 -1.42 -8.26 -0.32
C ASN A 31 -2.36 -7.51 0.62
N ASN A 32 -2.79 -6.33 0.20
CA ASN A 32 -3.79 -5.58 0.93
C ASN A 32 -4.61 -4.65 0.01
N ASP A 33 -5.86 -4.44 0.37
CA ASP A 33 -6.84 -3.58 -0.27
C ASP A 33 -7.07 -2.31 0.59
N ASN A 34 -7.48 -2.51 1.85
CA ASN A 34 -7.68 -1.43 2.81
C ASN A 34 -6.70 -1.55 3.97
N TRP A 35 -5.97 -0.49 4.33
CA TRP A 35 -4.95 -0.53 5.39
C TRP A 35 -5.52 -0.97 6.74
N ASN A 36 -6.79 -0.68 6.99
CA ASN A 36 -7.48 -0.99 8.23
C ASN A 36 -7.92 -2.46 8.35
N ASP A 37 -7.82 -3.24 7.27
CA ASP A 37 -8.09 -4.68 7.21
C ASP A 37 -6.82 -5.53 7.43
N THR A 38 -5.66 -4.89 7.69
CA THR A 38 -4.40 -5.59 7.92
C THR A 38 -4.33 -6.24 9.30
N GLU A 39 -3.73 -7.44 9.38
CA GLU A 39 -3.45 -8.12 10.66
C GLU A 39 -2.56 -7.27 11.58
N ASN A 40 -1.65 -6.49 10.99
CA ASN A 40 -0.67 -5.65 11.70
C ASN A 40 -1.12 -4.18 11.83
N LYS A 41 -2.43 -3.94 11.85
CA LYS A 41 -3.01 -2.59 11.94
C LYS A 41 -2.49 -1.82 13.15
N THR A 42 -2.38 -2.48 14.30
CA THR A 42 -1.96 -1.84 15.56
C THR A 42 -0.53 -1.32 15.44
N GLU A 43 0.38 -2.14 14.91
CA GLU A 43 1.77 -1.80 14.65
C GLU A 43 1.86 -0.68 13.62
N LEU A 44 1.11 -0.76 12.51
CA LEU A 44 1.06 0.29 11.50
C LEU A 44 0.60 1.62 12.10
N VAL A 45 -0.48 1.64 12.89
CA VAL A 45 -0.97 2.85 13.56
C VAL A 45 0.06 3.39 14.56
N ALA A 46 0.78 2.51 15.26
CA ALA A 46 1.84 2.94 16.19
C ALA A 46 3.00 3.67 15.49
N THR A 47 3.21 3.45 14.18
CA THR A 47 4.19 4.22 13.40
C THR A 47 3.72 5.64 13.04
N GLY A 48 2.40 5.88 13.03
CA GLY A 48 1.81 7.12 12.50
C GLY A 48 1.86 7.27 10.98
N LEU A 49 2.22 6.20 10.24
CA LEU A 49 2.34 6.19 8.78
C LEU A 49 1.15 5.55 8.05
N GLN A 50 0.05 5.26 8.76
CA GLN A 50 -1.16 4.77 8.11
C GLN A 50 -1.70 5.80 7.09
N PRO A 51 -2.23 5.35 5.95
CA PRO A 51 -2.88 6.24 4.99
C PRO A 51 -4.04 7.03 5.59
N GLY A 52 -4.34 8.19 4.99
CA GLY A 52 -5.38 9.10 5.47
C GLY A 52 -6.81 8.70 5.07
N ASN A 53 -6.95 7.81 4.09
CA ASN A 53 -8.24 7.31 3.62
C ASN A 53 -8.36 5.79 3.85
N ASP A 54 -9.51 5.32 4.32
CA ASP A 54 -9.74 3.91 4.63
C ASP A 54 -9.68 2.98 3.41
N LEU A 55 -9.91 3.48 2.19
CA LEU A 55 -9.79 2.73 0.93
C LEU A 55 -8.35 2.61 0.43
N GLU A 56 -7.36 3.08 1.18
CA GLU A 56 -5.96 2.99 0.76
C GLU A 56 -5.29 1.76 1.34
N SER A 57 -4.50 1.06 0.52
CA SER A 57 -3.71 -0.08 0.97
C SER A 57 -2.42 0.33 1.70
N ALA A 58 -2.03 -0.50 2.66
CA ALA A 58 -0.73 -0.46 3.32
C ALA A 58 -0.28 -1.87 3.72
N VAL A 59 1.03 -2.12 3.76
CA VAL A 59 1.61 -3.38 4.25
C VAL A 59 2.64 -3.04 5.32
N PHE A 60 2.53 -3.68 6.48
CA PHE A 60 3.52 -3.65 7.55
C PHE A 60 4.10 -5.05 7.71
N ALA A 61 5.39 -5.22 7.39
CA ALA A 61 6.04 -6.52 7.39
C ALA A 61 7.50 -6.44 7.84
N SER A 62 7.96 -7.46 8.57
CA SER A 62 9.38 -7.70 8.82
C SER A 62 9.92 -8.61 7.72
N LEU A 63 10.83 -8.09 6.90
CA LEU A 63 11.34 -8.79 5.72
C LEU A 63 12.80 -9.23 5.95
N PRO A 64 13.14 -10.50 5.67
CA PRO A 64 14.54 -10.91 5.52
C PRO A 64 15.26 -10.07 4.47
N ALA A 65 16.59 -10.05 4.52
CA ALA A 65 17.38 -9.39 3.47
C ALA A 65 17.12 -10.06 2.11
N GLY A 66 16.78 -9.25 1.10
CA GLY A 66 16.47 -9.73 -0.22
C GLY A 66 15.89 -8.64 -1.12
N ALA A 67 15.67 -8.98 -2.39
CA ALA A 67 14.95 -8.13 -3.32
C ALA A 67 13.44 -8.31 -3.15
N TYR A 68 12.70 -7.20 -3.22
CA TYR A 68 11.25 -7.18 -3.14
C TYR A 68 10.69 -6.20 -4.16
N THR A 69 9.47 -6.48 -4.63
CA THR A 69 8.72 -5.60 -5.53
C THR A 69 7.38 -5.26 -4.88
N ALA A 70 7.08 -3.97 -4.77
CA ALA A 70 5.76 -3.47 -4.45
C ALA A 70 5.00 -3.21 -5.76
N ILE A 71 3.81 -3.78 -5.89
CA ILE A 71 2.93 -3.61 -7.06
C ILE A 71 1.67 -2.91 -6.60
N VAL A 72 1.39 -1.73 -7.14
CA VAL A 72 0.13 -1.02 -6.92
C VAL A 72 -0.79 -1.20 -8.12
N ALA A 73 -2.07 -1.45 -7.87
CA ALA A 73 -3.08 -1.57 -8.91
C ALA A 73 -4.39 -0.93 -8.44
N GLY A 74 -5.29 -0.61 -9.38
CA GLY A 74 -6.66 -0.28 -9.02
C GLY A 74 -7.49 -1.55 -8.86
N LYS A 75 -8.30 -1.60 -7.79
CA LYS A 75 -9.22 -2.71 -7.55
C LYS A 75 -10.14 -2.93 -8.76
N ASN A 76 -10.46 -4.19 -9.03
CA ASN A 76 -11.24 -4.63 -10.18
C ASN A 76 -10.67 -4.18 -11.54
N GLY A 77 -9.36 -3.93 -11.64
CA GLY A 77 -8.69 -3.53 -12.87
C GLY A 77 -8.91 -2.06 -13.25
N THR A 78 -9.29 -1.22 -12.29
CA THR A 78 -9.37 0.23 -12.51
C THR A 78 -7.98 0.83 -12.73
N ALA A 79 -7.90 1.91 -13.50
CA ALA A 79 -6.65 2.60 -13.80
C ALA A 79 -6.68 4.02 -13.23
N GLY A 80 -5.50 4.55 -12.90
CA GLY A 80 -5.35 5.87 -12.34
C GLY A 80 -3.94 6.09 -11.80
N VAL A 81 -3.74 7.24 -11.17
CA VAL A 81 -2.47 7.61 -10.52
C VAL A 81 -2.47 7.07 -9.09
N GLY A 82 -1.46 6.26 -8.77
CA GLY A 82 -1.18 5.81 -7.41
C GLY A 82 0.19 6.30 -6.95
N LEU A 83 0.35 6.49 -5.65
CA LEU A 83 1.64 6.75 -5.01
C LEU A 83 1.99 5.56 -4.12
N VAL A 84 3.23 5.07 -4.28
CA VAL A 84 3.85 4.06 -3.43
C VAL A 84 4.90 4.75 -2.58
N GLU A 85 4.82 4.55 -1.28
CA GLU A 85 5.78 5.04 -0.31
C GLU A 85 6.38 3.83 0.43
N VAL A 86 7.69 3.87 0.67
CA VAL A 86 8.41 2.78 1.34
C VAL A 86 9.19 3.36 2.49
N TYR A 87 8.92 2.86 3.69
CA TYR A 87 9.54 3.30 4.93
C TYR A 87 10.29 2.14 5.57
N ARG A 88 11.56 2.39 5.93
CA ARG A 88 12.31 1.48 6.80
C ARG A 88 12.14 1.95 8.22
N LEU A 89 11.58 1.08 9.07
CA LEU A 89 11.39 1.35 10.48
C LEU A 89 12.63 0.91 11.30
N PRO A 90 12.89 1.53 12.46
CA PRO A 90 14.01 1.18 13.34
C PRO A 90 13.96 -0.25 13.88
#